data_AF-A0A2P2NLT2-F1
#
_entry.id   AF-A0A2P2NLT2-F1
#
_cell.length_a   1.000
_cell.length_b   1.000
_cell.length_c   1.000
_cell.angle_alpha   90.00
_cell.angle_beta   90.00
_cell.angle_gamma   90.00
#
_symmetry.space_group_name_H-M   'P 1'
#
loop_
_entity.id
_entity.type
_entity.pdbx_description
1 polymer ?
#
loop_
_entity_poly.entity_id
_entity_poly.type
_entity_poly.pdbx_seq_one_letter_code
_entity_poly.pdbx_strand_id
1 'polypeptide(L)' 'MRKFRSRYMYYSYCYDTVRYPVPLPECVIDPYEKERFKDTGRLKFGGSHQSNKRRSRRRSRVRVVSASEDQSV' A
#
# COMPACT_ATOMS: atom_id res chain seq x y z
N MET A 1 10.23 -23.90 0.87
CA MET A 1 9.39 -22.69 1.09
C MET A 1 10.11 -21.34 0.94
N ARG A 2 11.45 -21.27 0.83
CA ARG A 2 12.19 -19.97 0.73
C ARG A 2 11.82 -19.13 -0.52
N LYS A 3 11.68 -19.75 -1.69
CA LYS A 3 11.29 -19.05 -2.94
C LYS A 3 9.96 -18.32 -2.81
N PHE A 4 8.97 -18.95 -2.17
CA PHE A 4 7.65 -18.34 -1.94
C PHE A 4 7.75 -17.15 -1.00
N ARG A 5 8.42 -17.31 0.15
CA ARG A 5 8.60 -16.24 1.13
C ARG A 5 9.32 -15.02 0.53
N SER A 6 10.36 -15.25 -0.27
CA SER A 6 11.10 -14.16 -0.90
C SER A 6 10.27 -13.32 -1.89
N ARG A 7 9.26 -13.90 -2.54
CA ARG A 7 8.50 -13.26 -3.62
C ARG A 7 7.12 -12.77 -3.20
N TYR A 8 6.44 -13.50 -2.32
CA TYR A 8 5.03 -13.24 -2.00
C TYR A 8 4.81 -12.74 -0.58
N MET A 9 5.83 -12.80 0.28
CA MET A 9 5.67 -12.33 1.65
C MET A 9 5.69 -10.81 1.70
N TYR A 10 4.60 -10.22 2.16
CA TYR A 10 4.42 -8.76 2.22
C TYR A 10 5.01 -8.13 3.50
N TYR A 11 5.03 -8.91 4.58
CA TYR A 11 5.42 -8.46 5.91
C TYR A 11 6.08 -9.60 6.69
N SER A 12 7.14 -9.29 7.43
CA SER A 12 7.81 -10.20 8.34
C SER A 12 8.15 -9.48 9.64
N TYR A 13 7.70 -10.02 10.76
CA TYR A 13 7.89 -9.43 12.09
C TYR A 13 9.36 -9.46 12.54
N CYS A 14 10.13 -10.46 12.12
CA CYS A 14 11.55 -10.58 12.50
C CYS A 14 12.42 -9.43 11.99
N TYR A 15 11.96 -8.70 10.96
CA TYR A 15 12.66 -7.54 10.40
C TYR A 15 12.00 -6.20 10.81
N ASP A 16 10.95 -6.22 11.65
CA ASP A 16 10.29 -5.02 12.16
C ASP A 16 11.00 -4.52 13.42
N THR A 17 11.98 -3.63 13.22
CA THR A 17 12.74 -3.00 14.30
C THR A 17 11.99 -1.83 14.94
N VAL A 18 10.93 -1.33 14.31
CA VAL A 18 10.06 -0.29 14.89
C VAL A 18 9.22 -0.87 16.01
N ARG A 19 8.73 -2.10 15.83
CA ARG A 19 7.90 -2.78 16.84
C ARG A 19 8.71 -3.64 17.79
N TYR A 20 9.76 -4.30 17.30
CA TYR A 20 10.60 -5.20 18.07
C TYR A 20 12.07 -4.75 17.96
N PRO A 21 12.51 -3.80 18.80
CA PRO A 21 13.89 -3.31 18.75
C PRO A 21 14.91 -4.38 19.16
N VAL A 22 14.49 -5.36 19.97
CA VAL A 22 15.29 -6.53 20.32
C VAL A 22 14.80 -7.71 19.47
N PRO A 23 15.67 -8.35 18.66
CA PRO A 23 15.28 -9.48 17.84
C PRO A 23 14.91 -10.68 18.72
N LEU A 24 13.79 -11.32 18.39
CA LEU A 24 13.33 -12.51 19.11
C LEU A 24 14.31 -13.67 18.87
N PRO A 25 14.58 -14.52 19.86
CA PRO A 25 15.59 -15.59 19.78
C PRO A 25 15.26 -16.67 18.73
N GLU A 26 14.02 -16.77 18.29
CA GLU A 26 13.56 -17.65 17.22
C GLU A 26 13.82 -17.09 15.80
N CYS A 27 14.14 -15.79 15.69
CA CYS A 27 14.31 -15.15 14.40
C CYS A 27 15.70 -15.44 13.82
N VAL A 28 15.72 -16.26 12.77
CA VAL A 28 16.91 -16.44 11.93
C VAL A 28 17.00 -15.27 10.96
N ILE A 29 17.84 -14.29 11.28
CA ILE A 29 18.06 -13.09 10.45
C ILE A 29 18.93 -13.48 9.24
N ASP A 30 18.32 -13.61 8.07
CA ASP A 30 19.04 -13.79 6.81
C ASP A 30 19.37 -12.39 6.23
N PRO A 31 20.66 -12.02 6.03
CA PRO A 31 21.03 -10.70 5.51
C PRO A 31 20.40 -10.40 4.15
N TYR A 32 20.22 -11.40 3.29
CA TYR A 32 19.61 -11.23 1.96
C TYR A 32 18.11 -10.90 2.04
N GLU A 33 17.41 -11.46 3.02
CA GLU A 33 16.01 -11.11 3.27
C GLU A 33 15.92 -9.73 3.93
N LYS A 34 16.81 -9.44 4.90
CA LYS A 34 16.88 -8.14 5.58
C LYS A 34 17.04 -6.98 4.61
N GLU A 35 17.85 -7.13 3.56
CA GLU A 35 17.99 -6.09 2.54
C GLU A 35 16.68 -5.77 1.80
N ARG A 36 15.78 -6.75 1.68
CA ARG A 36 14.50 -6.63 0.97
C ARG A 36 13.40 -6.01 1.81
N PHE A 37 13.48 -6.10 3.14
CA PHE A 37 12.49 -5.55 4.08
C PHE A 37 12.96 -4.20 4.65
N LYS A 38 12.02 -3.26 4.81
CA LYS A 38 12.21 -2.01 5.54
C LYS A 38 12.33 -2.31 7.03
N ASP A 39 12.76 -1.31 7.79
CA ASP A 39 12.79 -1.34 9.26
C ASP A 39 11.40 -1.56 9.89
N THR A 40 10.32 -1.32 9.13
CA THR A 40 8.93 -1.65 9.53
C THR A 40 8.55 -3.12 9.26
N GLY A 41 9.48 -3.97 8.83
CA GLY A 41 9.22 -5.35 8.44
C GLY A 41 8.44 -5.53 7.12
N ARG A 42 8.08 -4.43 6.43
CA ARG A 42 7.39 -4.44 5.13
C ARG A 42 8.37 -4.46 3.97
N LEU A 43 7.99 -5.07 2.86
CA LEU A 43 8.82 -5.13 1.65
C LEU A 43 9.20 -3.72 1.13
N LYS A 44 10.48 -3.50 0.75
CA LYS A 44 10.98 -2.23 0.20
C LYS A 44 10.42 -1.94 -1.19
N PHE A 45 10.42 -2.94 -2.07
CA PHE A 45 10.04 -2.85 -3.48
C PHE A 45 9.06 -3.96 -3.84
N GLY A 46 7.94 -3.65 -4.51
CA GLY A 46 7.02 -4.67 -5.02
C GLY A 46 5.84 -5.07 -4.13
N GLY A 47 5.40 -4.20 -3.21
CA GLY A 47 4.10 -4.39 -2.56
C GLY A 47 2.98 -4.28 -3.59
N SER A 48 2.43 -5.41 -4.02
CA SER A 48 1.41 -5.64 -5.07
C SER A 48 0.17 -4.73 -5.11
N HIS A 49 0.03 -3.75 -4.20
CA HIS A 49 -1.18 -2.95 -4.05
C HIS A 49 -0.97 -1.42 -4.06
N GLN A 50 0.25 -0.93 -4.30
CA GLN A 50 0.49 0.52 -4.34
C GLN A 50 0.09 1.20 -5.66
N SER A 51 -0.20 0.44 -6.73
CA SER A 51 -0.52 1.01 -8.05
C SER A 51 -1.96 1.49 -8.22
N ASN A 52 -2.91 1.15 -7.34
CA ASN A 52 -4.33 1.47 -7.58
C ASN A 52 -4.88 2.74 -6.91
N LYS A 53 -4.05 3.59 -6.30
CA LYS A 53 -4.59 4.69 -5.47
C LYS A 53 -4.81 6.05 -6.15
N ARG A 54 -4.76 6.19 -7.48
CA ARG A 54 -4.93 7.53 -8.09
C ARG A 54 -5.70 7.55 -9.41
N ARG A 55 -7.04 7.60 -9.31
CA ARG A 55 -7.92 8.67 -9.86
C ARG A 55 -9.39 8.22 -9.91
N SER A 56 -9.98 7.96 -8.75
CA SER A 56 -11.40 8.28 -8.58
C SER A 56 -11.49 9.77 -8.25
N ARG A 57 -12.34 10.50 -9.00
CA ARG A 57 -12.77 11.91 -8.88
C ARG A 57 -12.50 12.74 -10.13
N ARG A 58 -13.26 12.49 -11.20
CA ARG A 58 -13.81 13.60 -11.97
C ARG A 58 -15.32 13.52 -11.92
N ARG A 59 -15.85 14.42 -11.09
CA ARG A 59 -17.25 14.70 -10.80
C ARG A 59 -18.14 14.55 -12.03
N SER A 60 -19.25 13.86 -11.84
CA SER A 60 -20.50 14.05 -12.56
C SER A 60 -20.73 15.54 -12.82
N ARG A 61 -20.54 15.97 -14.07
CA ARG A 61 -21.00 17.28 -14.52
C ARG A 61 -22.49 17.11 -14.81
N VAL A 62 -23.32 17.28 -13.79
CA VAL A 62 -24.77 17.42 -13.98
C VAL A 62 -24.95 18.61 -14.92
N ARG A 63 -25.42 18.35 -16.14
CA ARG A 63 -25.90 19.39 -17.04
C ARG A 63 -27.21 19.88 -16.46
N VAL A 64 -27.19 21.02 -15.78
CA VAL A 64 -28.42 21.76 -15.48
C VAL A 64 -28.93 22.30 -16.80
N VAL A 65 -30.00 21.69 -17.32
CA VAL A 65 -30.77 22.24 -18.43
C VAL A 65 -31.72 23.25 -17.80
N SER A 66 -31.41 24.54 -17.91
CA SER A 66 -32.30 25.62 -17.49
C SER A 66 -33.44 25.72 -18.49
N ALA A 67 -34.61 25.22 -18.11
CA ALA A 67 -35.85 25.35 -18.86
C ALA A 67 -36.49 26.73 -18.58
N SER A 68 -36.90 27.38 -19.68
CA SER A 68 -37.96 28.40 -19.83
C SER A 68 -37.92 29.67 -18.96
N GLU A 69 -37.46 30.76 -19.57
CA GLU A 69 -38.04 32.11 -19.40
C GLU A 69 -39.42 32.14 -20.07
N ASP A 70 -40.49 32.45 -19.31
CA ASP A 70 -41.50 33.47 -19.67
C ASP A 70 -42.52 33.62 -18.51
N GLN A 71 -42.39 34.67 -17.69
CA GLN A 71 -43.55 35.32 -17.07
C GLN A 71 -43.24 36.72 -16.50
N SER A 72 -44.06 37.68 -16.94
CA SER A 72 -44.40 38.99 -16.35
C SER A 72 -43.33 40.10 -16.32
N VAL A 73 -43.54 41.17 -17.10
CA VAL A 73 -44.29 42.40 -16.70
C VAL A 73 -44.99 42.99 -17.91
#